data_AF-A0A7C1I446-F1
#
_entry.id   AF-A0A7C1I446-F1
#
_cell.length_a   1.000
_cell.length_b   1.000
_cell.length_c   1.000
_cell.angle_alpha   90.00
_cell.angle_beta   90.00
_cell.angle_gamma   90.00
#
_symmetry.space_group_name_H-M   'P 1'
#
loop_
_entity.id
_entity.type
_entity.pdbx_description
1 polymer ?
#
loop_
_entity_poly.entity_id
_entity_poly.type
_entity_poly.pdbx_seq_one_letter_code
_entity_poly.pdbx_strand_id
1 'polypeptide(L)'
;MSIIILPYGDNSFDSDDLKLHIEETGRGYIIQGQKACTRAQHPKPNSLDCWLRDNYARNPDTKQAVNAVIHDLLQTGDFVEGQLQCPDSGRNCKGLKLSSISGVNDMA
;
A
#
# COMPACT_ATOMS: atom_id res chain seq x y z
N MET A 1 0.69 -14.90 2.85
CA MET A 1 1.32 -14.46 4.11
C MET A 1 2.79 -14.15 3.90
N SER A 2 3.06 -12.94 3.40
CA SER A 2 4.40 -12.36 3.27
C SER A 2 4.50 -11.18 4.23
N ILE A 3 5.42 -11.22 5.19
CA ILE A 3 5.61 -10.15 6.17
C ILE A 3 6.47 -9.03 5.55
N ILE A 4 5.99 -7.80 5.62
CA ILE A 4 6.68 -6.61 5.14
C ILE A 4 7.17 -5.79 6.34
N ILE A 5 8.48 -5.48 6.36
CA ILE A 5 9.10 -4.72 7.45
C ILE A 5 8.98 -3.22 7.17
N LEU A 6 8.48 -2.48 8.16
CA LEU A 6 8.47 -1.02 8.11
C LEU A 6 9.83 -0.48 8.57
N PRO A 7 10.52 0.31 7.75
CA PRO A 7 11.87 0.78 8.07
C PRO A 7 11.90 1.82 9.19
N TYR A 8 10.74 2.30 9.65
CA TYR A 8 10.65 3.27 10.74
C TYR A 8 9.72 2.78 11.85
N GLY A 9 10.27 2.66 13.05
CA GLY A 9 9.52 2.34 14.27
C GLY A 9 9.45 0.87 14.64
N ASP A 10 10.28 0.02 14.01
CA ASP A 10 10.46 -1.41 14.31
C ASP A 10 9.17 -2.24 14.27
N ASN A 11 8.32 -1.96 13.28
CA ASN A 11 7.04 -2.65 13.06
C ASN A 11 7.01 -3.36 11.71
N SER A 12 5.98 -4.19 11.51
CA SER A 12 5.73 -4.92 10.26
C SER A 12 4.23 -5.12 10.05
N PHE A 13 3.84 -5.51 8.84
CA PHE A 13 2.47 -5.90 8.53
C PHE A 13 2.44 -7.13 7.61
N ASP A 14 1.32 -7.87 7.61
CA ASP A 14 1.08 -8.92 6.63
C ASP A 14 0.57 -8.32 5.33
N SER A 15 1.19 -8.68 4.20
CA SER A 15 0.74 -8.25 2.88
C SER A 15 -0.73 -8.60 2.59
N ASP A 16 -1.25 -9.66 3.21
CA ASP A 16 -2.63 -10.10 3.05
C ASP A 16 -3.63 -9.08 3.65
N ASP A 17 -3.26 -8.36 4.71
CA ASP A 17 -4.08 -7.26 5.28
C ASP A 17 -4.22 -6.12 4.26
N LEU A 18 -3.15 -5.83 3.51
CA LEU A 18 -3.20 -4.80 2.47
C LEU A 18 -4.08 -5.23 1.29
N LYS A 19 -4.05 -6.52 0.91
CA LYS A 19 -4.94 -7.04 -0.14
C LYS A 19 -6.39 -6.88 0.25
N LEU A 20 -6.75 -7.33 1.45
CA LEU A 20 -8.10 -7.17 2.00
C LEU A 20 -8.52 -5.71 1.99
N HIS A 21 -7.68 -4.80 2.49
CA HIS A 21 -7.98 -3.37 2.48
C HIS A 21 -8.23 -2.83 1.06
N ILE A 22 -7.41 -3.22 0.08
CA ILE A 22 -7.59 -2.79 -1.31
C ILE A 22 -8.93 -3.31 -1.88
N GLU A 23 -9.28 -4.55 -1.61
CA GLU A 23 -10.56 -5.15 -2.02
C GLU A 23 -11.76 -4.43 -1.39
N GLU A 24 -11.72 -4.17 -0.08
CA GLU A 24 -12.75 -3.44 0.65
C GLU A 24 -12.98 -2.02 0.11
N THR A 25 -11.95 -1.40 -0.48
CA THR A 25 -12.11 -0.08 -1.10
C THR A 25 -12.86 -0.10 -2.44
N GLY A 26 -13.04 -1.28 -3.04
CA GLY A 26 -13.69 -1.47 -4.34
C GLY A 26 -12.91 -0.95 -5.56
N ARG A 27 -11.68 -0.45 -5.38
CA ARG A 27 -10.86 0.11 -6.47
C ARG A 27 -9.94 -0.90 -7.14
N GLY A 28 -9.57 -1.96 -6.43
CA GLY A 28 -8.54 -2.91 -6.89
C GLY A 28 -7.12 -2.32 -6.92
N TYR A 29 -6.92 -1.12 -6.35
CA TYR A 29 -5.63 -0.45 -6.27
C TYR A 29 -5.55 0.53 -5.09
N ILE A 30 -4.31 0.87 -4.71
CA ILE A 30 -4.00 1.92 -3.73
C ILE A 30 -2.82 2.77 -4.20
N ILE A 31 -2.93 4.09 -4.05
CA ILE A 31 -1.81 4.98 -4.37
C ILE A 31 -0.76 4.96 -3.24
N GLN A 32 0.53 5.01 -3.58
CA GLN A 32 1.62 5.02 -2.59
C GLN A 32 1.46 6.22 -1.64
N GLY A 33 1.36 7.42 -2.22
CA GLY A 33 0.98 8.64 -1.51
C GLY A 33 1.94 9.18 -0.47
N GLN A 34 3.15 8.62 -0.29
CA GLN A 34 4.09 9.05 0.75
C GLN A 34 4.36 10.56 0.78
N LYS A 35 4.32 11.15 1.98
CA LYS A 35 4.66 12.57 2.17
C LYS A 35 5.28 12.84 3.54
N ALA A 36 6.35 13.63 3.61
CA ALA A 36 6.90 14.07 4.89
C ALA A 36 6.04 15.21 5.48
N CYS A 37 4.98 14.84 6.20
CA CYS A 37 4.10 15.74 6.95
C CYS A 37 3.44 14.97 8.10
N THR A 38 2.78 15.70 9.00
CA THR A 38 1.96 15.09 10.05
C THR A 38 0.79 14.33 9.44
N ARG A 39 0.27 13.34 10.17
CA ARG A 39 -0.88 12.55 9.74
C ARG A 39 -2.12 13.41 9.49
N ALA A 40 -2.34 14.41 10.35
CA ALA A 40 -3.48 15.33 10.27
C ALA A 40 -3.45 16.24 9.02
N GLN A 41 -2.26 16.54 8.48
CA GLN A 41 -2.08 17.42 7.32
C GLN A 41 -1.89 16.65 6.01
N HIS A 42 -2.05 15.32 6.01
CA HIS A 42 -1.79 14.51 4.84
C HIS A 42 -2.84 14.76 3.74
N PRO A 43 -2.45 15.21 2.53
CA PRO A 43 -3.40 15.60 1.47
C PRO A 43 -4.03 14.42 0.74
N LYS A 44 -3.64 13.19 1.10
CA LYS A 44 -4.07 11.95 0.45
C LYS A 44 -4.47 10.92 1.51
N PRO A 45 -5.59 11.14 2.23
CA PRO A 45 -6.00 10.27 3.34
C PRO A 45 -6.27 8.82 2.91
N ASN A 46 -6.59 8.57 1.63
CA ASN A 46 -6.89 7.24 1.10
C ASN A 46 -5.67 6.56 0.45
N SER A 47 -4.46 6.92 0.87
CA SER A 47 -3.21 6.37 0.36
C SER A 47 -2.62 5.27 1.24
N LEU A 48 -1.73 4.46 0.66
CA LEU A 48 -0.99 3.44 1.37
C LEU A 48 -0.19 4.04 2.53
N ASP A 49 0.39 5.22 2.35
CA ASP A 49 1.12 5.90 3.43
C ASP A 49 0.23 6.19 4.64
N CYS A 50 -1.00 6.68 4.41
CA CYS A 50 -1.96 6.91 5.48
C CYS A 50 -2.43 5.61 6.12
N TRP A 51 -2.75 4.60 5.32
CA TRP A 51 -3.17 3.31 5.84
C TRP A 51 -2.10 2.67 6.73
N LEU A 52 -0.83 2.70 6.32
CA LEU A 52 0.28 2.20 7.15
C LEU A 52 0.47 3.03 8.42
N ARG A 53 0.32 4.36 8.33
CA ARG A 53 0.39 5.25 9.51
C ARG A 53 -0.69 4.98 10.54
N ASP A 54 -1.91 4.66 10.08
CA ASP A 54 -3.06 4.47 10.95
C ASP A 54 -3.07 3.09 11.62
N ASN A 55 -2.53 2.07 10.95
CA ASN A 55 -2.67 0.68 11.40
C ASN A 55 -1.37 0.08 11.97
N TYR A 56 -0.20 0.50 11.50
CA TYR A 56 1.07 -0.19 11.84
C TYR A 56 2.20 0.74 12.25
N ALA A 57 2.13 2.05 12.00
CA ALA A 57 3.21 2.95 12.40
C ALA A 57 3.25 3.14 13.92
N ARG A 58 4.46 3.07 14.48
CA ARG A 58 4.70 3.47 15.87
C ARG A 58 4.43 4.96 16.10
N ASN A 59 4.73 5.79 15.10
CA ASN A 59 4.43 7.22 15.09
C ASN A 59 3.65 7.57 13.81
N PRO A 60 2.36 7.95 13.90
CA PRO A 60 1.55 8.31 12.73
C PRO A 60 2.09 9.48 11.90
N ASP A 61 2.92 10.36 12.48
CA ASP A 61 3.53 11.48 11.77
C ASP A 61 4.75 11.08 10.93
N THR A 62 5.13 9.80 10.95
CA THR A 62 6.23 9.26 10.14
C THR A 62 5.69 8.62 8.87
N LYS A 63 6.23 9.01 7.70
CA LYS A 63 5.92 8.34 6.44
C LYS A 63 6.37 6.88 6.48
N GLN A 64 5.56 5.97 5.96
CA GLN A 64 5.81 4.53 5.99
C GLN A 64 5.84 3.90 4.59
N ALA A 65 5.07 4.42 3.62
CA ALA A 65 5.03 3.86 2.27
C ALA A 65 6.24 4.29 1.41
N VAL A 66 7.45 4.09 1.93
CA VAL A 66 8.71 4.40 1.23
C VAL A 66 9.03 3.38 0.14
N ASN A 67 9.99 3.72 -0.72
CA ASN A 67 10.34 2.89 -1.88
C ASN A 67 10.77 1.46 -1.50
N ALA A 68 11.40 1.26 -0.33
CA ALA A 68 11.75 -0.07 0.16
C ALA A 68 10.49 -0.92 0.43
N VAL A 69 9.50 -0.38 1.14
CA VAL A 69 8.22 -1.06 1.38
C VAL A 69 7.49 -1.40 0.07
N ILE A 70 7.50 -0.47 -0.90
CA ILE A 70 6.94 -0.75 -2.23
C ILE A 70 7.70 -1.89 -2.92
N HIS A 71 9.03 -1.87 -2.86
CA HIS A 71 9.85 -2.93 -3.45
C HIS A 71 9.53 -4.30 -2.83
N ASP A 72 9.47 -4.38 -1.50
CA ASP A 72 9.17 -5.63 -0.79
C ASP A 72 7.77 -6.15 -1.12
N LEU A 73 6.78 -5.26 -1.25
CA LEU A 73 5.45 -5.62 -1.72
C LEU A 73 5.46 -6.16 -3.15
N LEU A 74 6.24 -5.59 -4.06
CA LEU A 74 6.35 -6.11 -5.42
C LEU A 74 7.03 -7.49 -5.47
N GLN A 75 7.98 -7.76 -4.57
CA GLN A 75 8.65 -9.07 -4.48
C GLN A 75 7.71 -10.20 -4.05
N THR A 76 6.54 -9.91 -3.47
CA THR A 76 5.56 -10.96 -3.15
C THR A 76 4.89 -11.57 -4.38
N GLY A 77 4.89 -10.85 -5.52
CA GLY A 77 4.18 -11.25 -6.74
C GLY A 77 2.67 -10.96 -6.73
N ASP A 78 2.12 -10.55 -5.58
CA ASP A 78 0.70 -10.23 -5.42
C ASP A 78 0.34 -8.83 -5.91
N PHE A 79 1.34 -7.97 -6.12
CA PHE A 79 1.14 -6.58 -6.47
C PHE A 79 1.91 -6.21 -7.73
N VAL A 80 1.33 -5.30 -8.50
CA VAL A 80 2.00 -4.65 -9.65
C VAL A 80 1.99 -3.14 -9.48
N GLU A 81 3.10 -2.50 -9.85
CA GLU A 81 3.21 -1.04 -9.81
C GLU A 81 2.53 -0.40 -11.03
N GLY A 82 1.95 0.79 -10.84
CA GLY A 82 1.41 1.55 -11.96
C GLY A 82 1.18 3.04 -11.65
N GLN A 83 0.81 3.77 -12.69
CA GLN A 83 0.24 5.11 -12.58
C GLN A 83 -1.27 4.99 -12.44
N LEU A 84 -1.80 5.50 -11.33
CA LEU A 84 -3.16 5.27 -10.84
C LEU A 84 -3.83 6.61 -10.55
N GLN A 85 -5.11 6.71 -10.86
CA GLN A 85 -5.86 7.91 -10.50
C GLN A 85 -5.96 8.02 -8.98
N CYS A 86 -5.46 9.10 -8.41
CA CYS A 86 -5.57 9.35 -6.98
C CYS A 86 -7.02 9.74 -6.62
N PRO A 87 -7.68 9.05 -5.69
CA PRO A 87 -9.06 9.37 -5.30
C PRO A 87 -9.18 10.76 -4.65
N ASP A 88 -8.12 11.22 -3.97
CA ASP A 88 -8.16 12.48 -3.22
C ASP A 88 -7.87 13.71 -4.08
N SER A 89 -7.13 13.56 -5.18
CA SER A 89 -6.65 14.70 -6.00
C SER A 89 -7.02 14.62 -7.47
N GLY A 90 -7.56 13.49 -7.94
CA GLY A 90 -7.86 13.22 -9.35
C GLY A 90 -6.65 13.04 -10.27
N ARG A 91 -5.43 13.30 -9.79
CA ARG A 91 -4.18 13.20 -10.57
C ARG A 91 -3.65 11.77 -10.60
N ASN A 92 -2.96 11.43 -11.69
CA ASN A 92 -2.24 10.16 -11.77
C ASN A 92 -1.03 10.16 -10.83
N CYS A 93 -0.92 9.12 -10.00
CA CYS A 93 0.09 8.92 -8.98
C CYS A 93 0.62 7.49 -9.03
N LYS A 94 1.88 7.30 -8.61
CA LYS A 94 2.44 5.98 -8.39
C LYS A 94 1.65 5.22 -7.29
N GLY A 95 1.46 3.92 -7.48
CA GLY A 95 0.89 3.02 -6.48
C GLY A 95 0.85 1.57 -6.94
N LEU A 96 0.08 0.76 -6.23
CA LEU A 96 -0.01 -0.69 -6.37
C LEU A 96 -1.41 -1.10 -6.80
N LYS A 97 -1.48 -2.05 -7.72
CA LYS A 97 -2.71 -2.81 -8.05
C LYS A 97 -2.53 -4.26 -7.61
N LEU A 98 -3.63 -4.92 -7.32
CA LEU A 98 -3.62 -6.38 -7.12
C LEU A 98 -3.25 -7.06 -8.44
N SER A 99 -2.32 -8.00 -8.39
CA SER A 99 -1.96 -8.87 -9.49
C SER A 99 -3.11 -9.85 -9.72
N SER A 100 -3.55 -10.01 -10.97
CA SER A 100 -4.61 -10.97 -11.32
C SER A 100 -4.13 -12.43 -11.31
N ILE A 101 -2.90 -12.70 -10.84
CA ILE A 101 -2.34 -14.04 -10.74
C ILE A 101 -2.86 -14.70 -9.46
N SER A 102 -4.17 -14.90 -9.38
CA SER A 102 -4.80 -15.84 -8.47
C SER A 102 -4.75 -17.19 -9.17
N GLY A 103 -4.12 -18.20 -8.58
CA GLY A 103 -3.92 -19.52 -9.18
C GLY A 103 -5.19 -20.14 -9.77
N VAL A 104 -5.33 -20.05 -11.10
CA VAL A 104 -6.04 -21.06 -11.89
C VAL A 104 -5.04 -22.20 -12.10
N ASN A 105 -5.08 -23.18 -11.20
CA ASN A 105 -4.69 -24.53 -11.58
C ASN A 105 -5.85 -25.07 -12.44
N ASP A 106 -5.83 -24.75 -13.73
CA ASP A 106 -6.56 -25.54 -14.73
C ASP A 106 -5.90 -26.92 -14.77
N MET A 107 -6.37 -27.83 -13.91
CA MET A 107 -6.15 -29.26 -14.11
C MET A 107 -7.33 -29.79 -14.94
N ALA A 108 -7.03 -29.95 -16.23
CA ALA A 108 -7.75 -30.84 -17.14
C ALA A 108 -7.66 -32.30 -16.68
#